data_AF-A0A0F9GA04-F1
#
_entry.id   AF-A0A0F9GA04-F1
#
_cell.length_a   1.000
_cell.length_b   1.000
_cell.length_c   1.000
_cell.angle_alpha   90.00
_cell.angle_beta   90.00
_cell.angle_gamma   90.00
#
_symmetry.space_group_name_H-M   'P 1'
#
loop_
_entity.id
_entity.type
_entity.pdbx_description
1 polymer ?
#
loop_
_entity_poly.entity_id
_entity_poly.type
_entity_poly.pdbx_seq_one_letter_code
_entity_poly.pdbx_strand_id
1 'polypeptide(L)'
;EEPTPEPAKPSLEDASLDSILEREDVKRWGQSISDRAASRAESKFSELQRKQEVDAAAAEATKHRQSLVEDENFDQIGREEVAKSEANSQFIESLATAGEAIGAATAARYTQELGEEAVDRIVREHDASGGSIIDLNRAFAEEATKKAVSKATESAVTEAEARFDEKLEAFREEQGVTRRSEEAENTGPVDKISGTPPAAVTPETEKTWETEVDRYNAGDITWEEMEPFQIAHDKEIGGRGMRG
;
A
#
# COMPACT_ATOMS: atom_id res chain seq x y z
N GLU A 1 1.24 53.49 -6.82
CA GLU A 1 0.47 52.41 -6.20
C GLU A 1 1.09 52.12 -4.84
N GLU A 2 0.33 52.32 -3.78
CA GLU A 2 0.71 51.92 -2.41
C GLU A 2 0.32 50.45 -2.21
N PRO A 3 1.16 49.61 -1.58
CA PRO A 3 0.79 48.23 -1.31
C PRO A 3 -0.19 48.17 -0.13
N THR A 4 -1.37 47.60 -0.38
CA THR A 4 -2.35 47.25 0.66
C THR A 4 -1.75 46.23 1.64
N PRO A 5 -1.76 46.48 2.96
CA PRO A 5 -1.31 45.50 3.94
C PRO A 5 -2.33 44.38 4.08
N GLU A 6 -1.88 43.13 3.94
CA GLU A 6 -2.66 41.94 4.29
C GLU A 6 -3.08 42.01 5.77
N PRO A 7 -4.34 41.66 6.13
CA PRO A 7 -4.76 41.67 7.53
C PRO A 7 -3.97 40.62 8.32
N ALA A 8 -3.34 41.06 9.40
CA ALA A 8 -2.57 40.21 10.31
C ALA A 8 -3.43 39.02 10.79
N LYS A 9 -2.87 37.81 10.68
CA LYS A 9 -3.46 36.60 11.26
C LYS A 9 -3.63 36.84 12.77
N PRO A 10 -4.80 36.58 13.37
CA PRO A 10 -4.99 36.77 14.80
C PRO A 10 -4.00 35.88 15.57
N SER A 11 -3.11 36.53 16.32
CA SER A 11 -2.16 35.91 17.23
C SER A 11 -2.92 35.22 18.37
N LEU A 12 -2.50 34.00 18.72
CA LEU A 12 -3.01 33.24 19.87
C LEU A 12 -2.82 33.95 21.23
N GLU A 13 -2.04 35.03 21.25
CA GLU A 13 -1.66 35.78 22.44
C GLU A 13 -2.72 36.82 22.88
N ASP A 14 -3.70 37.15 22.03
CA ASP A 14 -4.73 38.16 22.33
C ASP A 14 -6.07 37.58 22.84
N ALA A 15 -6.19 36.25 22.89
CA ALA A 15 -7.40 35.58 23.35
C ALA A 15 -7.37 35.35 24.87
N SER A 16 -8.36 35.88 25.59
CA SER A 16 -8.53 35.59 27.01
C SER A 16 -8.71 34.08 27.23
N LEU A 17 -8.17 33.57 28.33
CA LEU A 17 -8.25 32.16 28.72
C LEU A 17 -9.70 31.67 28.74
N ASP A 18 -10.63 32.51 29.17
CA ASP A 18 -12.07 32.21 29.16
C ASP A 18 -12.61 32.02 27.73
N SER A 19 -12.18 32.84 26.76
CA SER A 19 -12.59 32.65 25.36
C SER A 19 -12.02 31.37 24.74
N ILE A 20 -10.81 30.96 25.14
CA ILE A 20 -10.18 29.71 24.69
C ILE A 20 -10.92 28.51 25.30
N LEU A 21 -11.29 28.58 26.59
CA LEU A 21 -12.05 27.54 27.28
C LEU A 21 -13.51 27.46 26.80
N GLU A 22 -14.05 28.54 26.26
CA GLU A 22 -15.38 28.56 25.68
C GLU A 22 -15.47 27.94 24.28
N ARG A 23 -14.34 27.85 23.56
CA ARG A 23 -14.29 27.23 22.24
C ARG A 23 -14.69 25.75 22.30
N GLU A 24 -15.49 25.36 21.31
CA GLU A 24 -16.14 24.04 21.27
C GLU A 24 -15.14 22.89 21.11
N ASP A 25 -14.01 23.15 20.44
CA ASP A 25 -12.88 22.22 20.28
C ASP A 25 -12.21 21.89 21.63
N VAL A 26 -11.96 22.91 22.46
CA VAL A 26 -11.38 22.76 23.81
C VAL A 26 -12.35 22.07 24.77
N LYS A 27 -13.65 22.39 24.69
CA LYS A 27 -14.69 21.70 25.48
C LYS A 27 -14.81 20.21 25.13
N ARG A 28 -14.80 19.86 23.84
CA ARG A 28 -14.83 18.46 23.38
C ARG A 28 -13.56 17.70 23.79
N TRP A 29 -12.40 18.37 23.74
CA TRP A 29 -11.15 17.77 24.21
C TRP A 29 -11.15 17.55 25.73
N GLY A 30 -11.63 18.51 26.51
CA GLY A 30 -11.80 18.40 27.96
C GLY A 30 -12.78 17.28 28.36
N GLN A 31 -13.91 17.16 27.66
CA GLN A 31 -14.86 16.06 27.81
C GLN A 31 -14.21 14.71 27.48
N SER A 32 -13.47 14.60 26.36
CA SER A 32 -12.75 13.36 26.01
C SER A 32 -11.72 12.93 27.07
N ILE A 33 -11.04 13.88 27.71
CA ILE A 33 -10.11 13.59 28.81
C ILE A 33 -10.85 13.18 30.08
N SER A 34 -11.97 13.86 30.40
CA SER A 34 -12.82 13.51 31.52
C SER A 34 -13.40 12.10 31.37
N ASP A 35 -13.89 11.75 30.18
CA ASP A 35 -14.41 10.42 29.86
C ASP A 35 -13.32 9.35 29.95
N ARG A 36 -12.10 9.64 29.45
CA ARG A 36 -10.95 8.73 29.61
C ARG A 36 -10.55 8.57 31.08
N ALA A 37 -10.62 9.63 31.87
CA ALA A 37 -10.31 9.58 33.29
C ALA A 37 -11.37 8.78 34.06
N ALA A 38 -12.65 8.98 33.76
CA ALA A 38 -13.78 8.22 34.32
C ALA A 38 -13.68 6.74 33.96
N SER A 39 -13.44 6.41 32.69
CA SER A 39 -13.25 5.02 32.22
C SER A 39 -12.05 4.34 32.91
N ARG A 40 -10.93 5.05 33.10
CA ARG A 40 -9.78 4.53 33.85
C ARG A 40 -10.08 4.34 35.33
N ALA A 41 -10.87 5.23 35.93
CA ALA A 41 -11.28 5.12 37.33
C ALA A 41 -12.23 3.92 37.55
N GLU A 42 -13.19 3.74 36.64
CA GLU A 42 -14.12 2.61 36.65
C GLU A 42 -13.40 1.27 36.43
N SER A 43 -12.43 1.23 35.52
CA SER A 43 -11.58 0.06 35.30
C SER A 43 -10.76 -0.29 36.55
N LYS A 44 -10.19 0.70 37.24
CA LYS A 44 -9.48 0.48 38.50
C LYS A 44 -10.40 0.02 39.62
N PHE A 45 -11.62 0.56 39.69
CA PHE A 45 -12.59 0.19 40.72
C PHE A 45 -13.07 -1.25 40.54
N SER A 46 -13.42 -1.65 39.31
CA SER A 46 -13.78 -3.04 38.99
C SER A 46 -12.62 -4.01 39.23
N GLU A 47 -11.38 -3.62 38.91
CA GLU A 47 -10.20 -4.43 39.20
C GLU A 47 -9.96 -4.60 40.71
N LEU A 48 -10.13 -3.53 41.50
CA LEU A 48 -10.06 -3.58 42.95
C LEU A 48 -11.17 -4.44 43.55
N GLN A 49 -12.40 -4.37 43.03
CA GLN A 49 -13.51 -5.20 43.47
C GLN A 49 -13.23 -6.68 43.18
N ARG A 50 -12.80 -7.01 41.97
CA ARG A 50 -12.42 -8.38 41.60
C ARG A 50 -11.28 -8.90 42.48
N LYS A 51 -10.29 -8.05 42.78
CA LYS A 51 -9.20 -8.40 43.68
C LYS A 51 -9.71 -8.70 45.10
N GLN A 52 -10.62 -7.88 45.63
CA GLN A 52 -11.23 -8.11 46.94
C GLN A 52 -12.04 -9.42 46.98
N GLU A 53 -12.79 -9.73 45.93
CA GLU A 53 -13.54 -10.99 45.82
C GLU A 53 -12.60 -12.20 45.82
N VAL A 54 -11.49 -12.13 45.07
CA VAL A 54 -10.46 -13.18 45.04
C VAL A 54 -9.78 -13.33 46.40
N ASP A 55 -9.39 -12.21 47.02
CA ASP A 55 -8.72 -12.19 48.33
C ASP A 55 -9.65 -12.73 49.43
N ALA A 56 -10.95 -12.39 49.38
CA ALA A 56 -11.96 -12.90 50.31
C ALA A 56 -12.15 -14.42 50.14
N ALA A 57 -12.29 -14.91 48.91
CA ALA A 57 -12.40 -16.34 48.64
C ALA A 57 -11.15 -17.13 49.08
N ALA A 58 -9.96 -16.56 48.87
CA ALA A 58 -8.71 -17.16 49.34
C ALA A 58 -8.62 -17.21 50.88
N ALA A 59 -9.09 -16.15 51.56
CA ALA A 59 -9.14 -16.10 53.02
C ALA A 59 -10.13 -17.12 53.59
N GLU A 60 -11.31 -17.28 52.98
CA GLU A 60 -12.29 -18.29 53.37
C GLU A 60 -11.76 -19.72 53.18
N ALA A 61 -11.13 -20.01 52.03
CA ALA A 61 -10.50 -21.30 51.78
C ALA A 61 -9.40 -21.62 52.81
N THR A 62 -8.62 -20.61 53.20
CA THR A 62 -7.57 -20.78 54.23
C THR A 62 -8.15 -21.07 55.60
N LYS A 63 -9.22 -20.36 56.00
CA LYS A 63 -9.93 -20.61 57.27
C LYS A 63 -10.56 -22.00 57.30
N HIS A 64 -11.18 -22.42 56.21
CA HIS A 64 -11.75 -23.77 56.09
C HIS A 64 -10.67 -24.85 56.21
N ARG A 65 -9.51 -24.65 55.57
CA ARG A 65 -8.38 -25.57 55.74
C ARG A 65 -7.89 -25.60 57.18
N GLN A 66 -7.80 -24.45 57.85
CA GLN A 66 -7.39 -24.36 59.26
C GLN A 66 -8.37 -25.10 60.17
N SER A 67 -9.69 -24.96 59.97
CA SER A 67 -10.67 -25.71 60.76
C SER A 67 -10.55 -27.22 60.54
N LEU A 68 -10.31 -27.68 59.29
CA LEU A 68 -10.08 -29.10 59.01
C LEU A 68 -8.81 -29.65 59.67
N VAL A 69 -7.77 -28.83 59.81
CA VAL A 69 -6.54 -29.18 60.53
C VAL A 69 -6.78 -29.26 62.03
N GLU A 70 -7.53 -28.30 62.59
CA GLU A 70 -7.91 -28.28 64.01
C GLU A 70 -8.81 -29.47 64.38
N ASP A 71 -9.70 -29.89 63.48
CA ASP A 71 -10.58 -31.05 63.62
C ASP A 71 -9.88 -32.40 63.30
N GLU A 72 -8.56 -32.39 63.01
CA GLU A 72 -7.75 -33.55 62.62
C GLU A 72 -8.30 -34.35 61.42
N ASN A 73 -9.09 -33.71 60.55
CA ASN A 73 -9.75 -34.34 59.40
C ASN A 73 -8.86 -34.34 58.15
N PHE A 74 -7.73 -35.06 58.25
CA PHE A 74 -6.74 -35.14 57.18
C PHE A 74 -7.25 -35.85 55.92
N ASP A 75 -8.19 -36.78 56.06
CA ASP A 75 -8.82 -37.48 54.93
C ASP A 75 -9.57 -36.50 54.02
N GLN A 76 -10.27 -35.53 54.59
CA GLN A 76 -10.97 -34.51 53.82
C GLN A 76 -10.00 -33.56 53.12
N ILE A 77 -8.93 -33.14 53.79
CA ILE A 77 -7.86 -32.32 53.17
C ILE A 77 -7.24 -33.06 51.98
N GLY A 78 -6.96 -34.35 52.13
CA GLY A 78 -6.42 -35.19 51.05
C GLY A 78 -7.35 -35.26 49.84
N ARG A 79 -8.66 -35.43 50.05
CA ARG A 79 -9.66 -35.44 48.97
C ARG A 79 -9.75 -34.09 48.26
N GLU A 80 -9.70 -32.98 49.01
CA GLU A 80 -9.74 -31.63 48.45
C GLU A 80 -8.50 -31.32 47.59
N GLU A 81 -7.30 -31.74 48.02
CA GLU A 81 -6.06 -31.57 47.24
C GLU A 81 -6.06 -32.42 45.96
N VAL A 82 -6.54 -33.66 46.02
CA VAL A 82 -6.66 -34.52 44.83
C VAL A 82 -7.67 -33.92 43.85
N ALA A 83 -8.84 -33.50 44.32
CA ALA A 83 -9.84 -32.84 43.48
C ALA A 83 -9.29 -31.55 42.85
N LYS A 84 -8.50 -30.76 43.60
CA LYS A 84 -7.84 -29.55 43.09
C LYS A 84 -6.79 -29.88 42.04
N SER A 85 -6.01 -30.95 42.24
CA SER A 85 -5.03 -31.43 41.27
C SER A 85 -5.70 -31.90 39.98
N GLU A 86 -6.77 -32.69 40.08
CA GLU A 86 -7.54 -33.17 38.93
C GLU A 86 -8.18 -32.01 38.16
N ALA A 87 -8.80 -31.05 38.87
CA ALA A 87 -9.37 -29.85 38.27
C ALA A 87 -8.29 -29.01 37.57
N ASN A 88 -7.09 -28.91 38.14
CA ASN A 88 -5.98 -28.21 37.51
C ASN A 88 -5.47 -28.94 36.25
N SER A 89 -5.39 -30.27 36.27
CA SER A 89 -5.04 -31.07 35.09
C SER A 89 -6.06 -30.89 33.98
N GLN A 90 -7.36 -30.98 34.29
CA GLN A 90 -8.44 -30.73 33.34
C GLN A 90 -8.40 -29.29 32.80
N PHE A 91 -8.08 -28.32 33.64
CA PHE A 91 -7.93 -26.93 33.22
C PHE A 91 -6.77 -26.77 32.24
N ILE A 92 -5.59 -27.34 32.52
CA ILE A 92 -4.43 -27.29 31.61
C ILE A 92 -4.76 -27.96 30.27
N GLU A 93 -5.43 -29.12 30.29
CA GLU A 93 -5.86 -29.81 29.07
C GLU A 93 -6.86 -28.96 28.26
N SER A 94 -7.79 -28.30 28.95
CA SER A 94 -8.74 -27.38 28.30
C SER A 94 -8.04 -26.17 27.68
N LEU A 95 -6.99 -25.65 28.32
CA LEU A 95 -6.18 -24.56 27.79
C LEU A 95 -5.38 -25.00 26.56
N ALA A 96 -4.83 -26.21 26.56
CA ALA A 96 -4.14 -26.77 25.40
C ALA A 96 -5.11 -26.89 24.21
N THR A 97 -6.29 -27.47 24.44
CA THR A 97 -7.34 -27.61 23.43
C THR A 97 -7.80 -26.25 22.89
N ALA A 98 -8.01 -25.27 23.78
CA ALA A 98 -8.36 -23.91 23.39
C ALA A 98 -7.24 -23.23 22.60
N GLY A 99 -5.99 -23.44 22.99
CA GLY A 99 -4.81 -22.94 22.27
C GLY A 99 -4.74 -23.49 20.84
N GLU A 100 -4.92 -24.80 20.66
CA GLU A 100 -4.98 -25.42 19.34
C GLU A 100 -6.13 -24.86 18.49
N ALA A 101 -7.33 -24.73 19.06
CA ALA A 101 -8.49 -24.17 18.36
C ALA A 101 -8.27 -22.71 17.94
N ILE A 102 -7.69 -21.88 18.83
CA ILE A 102 -7.35 -20.49 18.52
C ILE A 102 -6.28 -20.44 17.43
N GLY A 103 -5.27 -21.32 17.49
CA GLY A 103 -4.18 -21.38 16.52
C GLY A 103 -4.71 -21.72 15.15
N ALA A 104 -5.54 -22.76 15.05
CA ALA A 104 -6.19 -23.17 13.82
C ALA A 104 -7.12 -22.08 13.24
N ALA A 105 -7.94 -21.45 14.08
CA ALA A 105 -8.81 -20.36 13.66
C ALA A 105 -8.00 -19.14 13.16
N THR A 106 -6.88 -18.85 13.80
CA THR A 106 -6.02 -17.71 13.41
C THR A 106 -5.27 -17.99 12.12
N ALA A 107 -4.73 -19.21 11.96
CA ALA A 107 -4.15 -19.65 10.70
C ALA A 107 -5.17 -19.54 9.56
N ALA A 108 -6.39 -20.08 9.75
CA ALA A 108 -7.45 -20.01 8.73
C ALA A 108 -7.82 -18.57 8.33
N ARG A 109 -7.84 -17.64 9.29
CA ARG A 109 -8.07 -16.22 9.01
C ARG A 109 -6.96 -15.63 8.14
N TYR A 110 -5.70 -15.85 8.52
CA TYR A 110 -4.56 -15.31 7.79
C TYR A 110 -4.31 -16.02 6.45
N THR A 111 -4.81 -17.25 6.26
CA THR A 111 -4.74 -17.95 4.97
C THR A 111 -5.45 -17.16 3.87
N GLN A 112 -6.57 -16.51 4.18
CA GLN A 112 -7.31 -15.68 3.21
C GLN A 112 -6.54 -14.41 2.83
N GLU A 113 -5.77 -13.83 3.75
CA GLU A 113 -5.08 -12.55 3.55
C GLU A 113 -3.65 -12.75 2.97
N LEU A 114 -2.93 -13.75 3.46
CA LEU A 114 -1.53 -14.01 3.12
C LEU A 114 -1.38 -15.04 1.99
N GLY A 115 -2.26 -16.04 1.95
CA GLY A 115 -2.15 -17.24 1.11
C GLY A 115 -1.61 -18.45 1.89
N GLU A 116 -2.00 -19.65 1.47
CA GLU A 116 -1.65 -20.92 2.16
C GLU A 116 -0.14 -21.11 2.33
N GLU A 117 0.66 -20.84 1.30
CA GLU A 117 2.12 -21.05 1.37
C GLU A 117 2.81 -20.18 2.44
N ALA A 118 2.36 -18.94 2.60
CA ALA A 118 2.92 -18.02 3.60
C ALA A 118 2.53 -18.45 5.01
N VAL A 119 1.27 -18.89 5.19
CA VAL A 119 0.79 -19.39 6.47
C VAL A 119 1.50 -20.67 6.88
N ASP A 120 1.61 -21.64 5.96
CA ASP A 120 2.27 -22.91 6.21
C ASP A 120 3.75 -22.75 6.56
N ARG A 121 4.43 -21.77 5.96
CA ARG A 121 5.81 -21.43 6.34
C ARG A 121 5.87 -20.94 7.77
N ILE A 122 5.02 -19.97 8.13
CA ILE A 122 5.01 -19.36 9.46
C ILE A 122 4.65 -20.40 10.54
N VAL A 123 3.68 -21.27 10.29
CA VAL A 123 3.31 -22.36 11.22
C VAL A 123 4.48 -23.32 11.41
N ARG A 124 5.15 -23.75 10.33
CA ARG A 124 6.32 -24.64 10.43
C ARG A 124 7.49 -24.01 11.19
N GLU A 125 7.76 -22.72 10.98
CA GLU A 125 8.81 -21.99 11.71
C GLU A 125 8.45 -21.82 13.19
N HIS A 126 7.17 -21.62 13.50
CA HIS A 126 6.65 -21.55 14.85
C HIS A 126 6.76 -22.88 15.60
N ASP A 127 6.31 -23.98 14.98
CA ASP A 127 6.40 -25.33 15.54
C ASP A 127 7.87 -25.72 15.81
N ALA A 128 8.78 -25.36 14.89
CA ALA A 128 10.21 -25.63 15.04
C ALA A 128 10.88 -24.82 16.16
N SER A 129 10.37 -23.63 16.46
CA SER A 129 10.89 -22.76 17.52
C SER A 129 10.23 -23.00 18.88
N GLY A 130 9.14 -23.76 18.93
CA GLY A 130 8.38 -24.01 20.16
C GLY A 130 7.77 -22.72 20.75
N GLY A 131 7.41 -21.77 19.88
CA GLY A 131 6.89 -20.46 20.29
C GLY A 131 5.51 -20.55 20.94
N SER A 132 5.10 -19.48 21.63
CA SER A 132 3.74 -19.35 22.14
C SER A 132 2.76 -18.93 21.03
N ILE A 133 1.46 -19.08 21.26
CA ILE A 133 0.44 -18.63 20.28
C ILE A 133 0.47 -17.12 20.00
N ILE A 134 1.00 -16.35 20.96
CA ILE A 134 1.21 -14.91 20.80
C ILE A 134 2.30 -14.66 19.75
N ASP A 135 3.35 -15.48 19.76
CA ASP A 135 4.44 -15.39 18.79
C ASP A 135 3.97 -15.77 17.39
N LEU A 136 3.10 -16.79 17.27
CA LEU A 136 2.46 -17.15 16.00
C LEU A 136 1.63 -15.99 15.43
N ASN A 137 0.78 -15.38 16.26
CA ASN A 137 -0.06 -14.24 15.86
C ASN A 137 0.78 -13.04 15.45
N ARG A 138 1.88 -12.80 16.16
CA ARG A 138 2.83 -11.75 15.81
C ARG A 138 3.48 -12.00 14.45
N ALA A 139 3.94 -13.23 14.20
CA ALA A 139 4.54 -13.59 12.91
C ALA A 139 3.56 -13.40 11.74
N PHE A 140 2.29 -13.79 11.91
CA PHE A 140 1.26 -13.52 10.89
C PHE A 140 1.03 -12.03 10.66
N ALA A 141 0.97 -11.22 11.74
CA ALA A 141 0.80 -9.78 11.62
C ALA A 141 2.00 -9.09 10.94
N GLU A 142 3.22 -9.53 11.26
CA GLU A 142 4.44 -9.02 10.62
C GLU A 142 4.46 -9.33 9.11
N GLU A 143 4.07 -10.54 8.71
CA GLU A 143 4.03 -10.88 7.29
C GLU A 143 2.89 -10.16 6.55
N ALA A 144 1.74 -9.94 7.21
CA ALA A 144 0.64 -9.16 6.65
C ALA A 144 1.01 -7.69 6.44
N THR A 145 1.68 -7.09 7.42
CA THR A 145 2.20 -5.72 7.29
C THR A 145 3.26 -5.63 6.21
N LYS A 146 4.18 -6.60 6.11
CA LYS A 146 5.19 -6.64 5.04
C LYS A 146 4.55 -6.72 3.65
N LYS A 147 3.53 -7.55 3.47
CA LYS A 147 2.77 -7.66 2.20
C LYS A 147 2.04 -6.35 1.88
N ALA A 148 1.41 -5.73 2.88
CA ALA A 148 0.72 -4.45 2.71
C ALA A 148 1.70 -3.33 2.33
N VAL A 149 2.87 -3.27 2.97
CA VAL A 149 3.93 -2.31 2.65
C VAL A 149 4.47 -2.55 1.25
N SER A 150 4.79 -3.79 0.86
CA SER A 150 5.27 -4.12 -0.50
C SER A 150 4.28 -3.64 -1.56
N LYS A 151 3.00 -3.96 -1.37
CA LYS A 151 1.94 -3.53 -2.29
C LYS A 151 1.82 -2.00 -2.36
N ALA A 152 1.87 -1.31 -1.21
CA ALA A 152 1.82 0.15 -1.17
C ALA A 152 3.05 0.77 -1.86
N THR A 153 4.25 0.20 -1.68
CA THR A 153 5.47 0.67 -2.35
C THR A 153 5.43 0.42 -3.84
N GLU A 154 4.97 -0.74 -4.30
CA GLU A 154 4.82 -1.04 -5.74
C GLU A 154 3.81 -0.09 -6.40
N SER A 155 2.68 0.19 -5.73
CA SER A 155 1.70 1.17 -6.22
C SER A 155 2.28 2.59 -6.25
N ALA A 156 3.07 2.99 -5.24
CA ALA A 156 3.71 4.30 -5.23
C ALA A 156 4.80 4.44 -6.30
N VAL A 157 5.59 3.39 -6.54
CA VAL A 157 6.62 3.37 -7.59
C VAL A 157 5.99 3.44 -8.97
N THR A 158 4.95 2.65 -9.24
CA THR A 158 4.24 2.68 -10.52
C THR A 158 3.56 4.03 -10.78
N GLU A 159 2.98 4.67 -9.76
CA GLU A 159 2.43 6.03 -9.89
C GLU A 159 3.55 7.07 -10.14
N ALA A 160 4.70 6.91 -9.50
CA ALA A 160 5.85 7.78 -9.73
C ALA A 160 6.42 7.61 -11.14
N GLU A 161 6.56 6.38 -11.63
CA GLU A 161 6.99 6.07 -13.00
C GLU A 161 6.05 6.69 -14.04
N ALA A 162 4.74 6.54 -13.87
CA ALA A 162 3.75 7.16 -14.75
C ALA A 162 3.90 8.70 -14.79
N ARG A 163 4.11 9.34 -13.63
CA ARG A 163 4.37 10.79 -13.56
C ARG A 163 5.70 11.19 -14.19
N PHE A 164 6.71 10.33 -14.15
CA PHE A 164 8.00 10.59 -14.79
C PHE A 164 7.89 10.46 -16.31
N ASP A 165 7.17 9.45 -16.80
CA ASP A 165 6.92 9.26 -18.23
C ASP A 165 6.11 10.42 -18.81
N GLU A 166 5.04 10.86 -18.12
CA GLU A 166 4.26 12.03 -18.52
C GLU A 166 5.11 13.32 -18.57
N LYS A 167 5.99 13.51 -17.58
CA LYS A 167 6.95 14.65 -17.58
C LYS A 167 7.99 14.54 -18.68
N LEU A 168 8.45 13.34 -19.01
CA LEU A 168 9.41 13.11 -20.10
C LEU A 168 8.76 13.37 -21.46
N GLU A 169 7.50 12.96 -21.65
CA GLU A 169 6.72 13.30 -22.85
C GLU A 169 6.50 14.81 -22.95
N ALA A 170 6.04 15.45 -21.88
CA ALA A 170 5.88 16.91 -21.84
C ALA A 170 7.19 17.64 -22.14
N PHE A 171 8.32 17.17 -21.60
CA PHE A 171 9.64 17.74 -21.87
C PHE A 171 10.10 17.52 -23.31
N ARG A 172 9.82 16.35 -23.92
CA ARG A 172 10.11 16.09 -25.34
C ARG A 172 9.27 16.98 -26.25
N GLU A 173 8.00 17.19 -25.91
CA GLU A 173 7.13 18.11 -26.63
C GLU A 173 7.62 19.55 -26.48
N GLU A 174 7.98 19.99 -25.28
CA GLU A 174 8.52 21.32 -25.01
C GLU A 174 9.86 21.55 -25.72
N GLN A 175 10.75 20.55 -25.74
CA GLN A 175 11.98 20.59 -26.54
C GLN A 175 11.71 20.59 -28.05
N GLY A 176 10.69 19.86 -28.51
CA GLY A 176 10.25 19.89 -29.91
C GLY A 176 9.60 21.22 -30.29
N VAL A 177 8.92 21.89 -29.37
CA VAL A 177 8.34 23.23 -29.56
C VAL A 177 9.44 24.29 -29.55
N THR A 178 10.38 24.24 -28.61
CA THR A 178 11.51 25.17 -28.54
C THR A 178 12.44 25.03 -29.74
N ARG A 179 12.72 23.79 -30.19
CA ARG A 179 13.51 23.58 -31.41
C ARG A 179 12.81 24.11 -32.66
N ARG A 180 11.48 23.93 -32.77
CA ARG A 180 10.68 24.52 -33.87
C ARG A 180 10.57 26.04 -33.76
N SER A 181 10.53 26.60 -32.55
CA SER A 181 10.51 28.05 -32.35
C SER A 181 11.87 28.67 -32.63
N GLU A 182 12.97 28.03 -32.24
CA GLU A 182 14.34 28.47 -32.58
C GLU A 182 14.62 28.33 -34.09
N GLU A 183 14.09 27.30 -34.75
CA GLU A 183 14.10 27.20 -36.21
C GLU A 183 13.32 28.36 -36.84
N ALA A 184 12.11 28.65 -36.35
CA ALA A 184 11.29 29.75 -36.82
C ALA A 184 11.92 31.14 -36.54
N GLU A 185 12.62 31.31 -35.43
CA GLU A 185 13.32 32.55 -35.06
C GLU A 185 14.60 32.75 -35.89
N ASN A 186 15.35 31.67 -36.17
CA ASN A 186 16.51 31.71 -37.08
C ASN A 186 16.13 31.87 -38.56
N THR A 187 14.93 31.44 -38.98
CA THR A 187 14.48 31.62 -40.38
C THR A 187 13.67 32.89 -40.61
N GLY A 188 13.23 33.60 -39.56
CA GLY A 188 12.34 34.76 -39.68
C GLY A 188 11.00 34.44 -40.36
N PRO A 189 10.08 35.41 -40.51
CA PRO A 189 8.87 35.20 -41.31
C PRO A 189 9.32 35.00 -42.75
N VAL A 190 9.30 33.76 -43.21
CA VAL A 190 9.55 33.43 -44.61
C VAL A 190 8.37 34.00 -45.40
N ASP A 191 8.53 35.23 -45.89
CA ASP A 191 7.78 35.74 -47.03
C ASP A 191 7.75 34.63 -48.08
N LYS A 192 6.59 34.39 -48.69
CA LYS A 192 6.39 33.35 -49.69
C LYS A 192 7.50 33.35 -50.74
N ILE A 193 8.52 32.51 -50.57
CA ILE A 193 9.46 32.20 -51.65
C ILE A 193 8.82 31.06 -52.44
N SER A 194 7.82 31.44 -53.24
CA SER A 194 7.60 30.73 -54.50
C SER A 194 8.86 31.00 -55.34
N GLY A 195 9.75 30.02 -55.38
CA GLY A 195 11.03 30.20 -56.05
C GLY A 195 11.83 28.91 -56.23
N THR A 196 11.20 27.74 -56.14
CA THR A 196 11.72 26.59 -56.85
C THR A 196 11.52 26.89 -58.33
N PRO A 197 12.56 26.90 -59.19
CA PRO A 197 12.35 27.09 -60.62
C PRO A 197 11.35 26.04 -61.09
N PRO A 198 10.41 26.36 -62.00
CA PRO A 198 9.53 25.33 -62.55
C PRO A 198 10.45 24.25 -63.11
N ALA A 199 10.41 23.06 -62.51
CA ALA A 199 11.09 21.91 -63.06
C ALA A 199 10.63 21.82 -64.51
N ALA A 200 11.60 21.90 -65.40
CA ALA A 200 11.38 21.98 -66.83
C ALA A 200 10.43 20.85 -67.23
N VAL A 201 9.28 21.22 -67.79
CA VAL A 201 8.48 20.29 -68.57
C VAL A 201 9.32 19.95 -69.79
N THR A 202 10.07 18.86 -69.71
CA THR A 202 10.61 18.10 -70.84
C THR A 202 11.11 16.75 -70.35
N PRO A 203 11.10 15.73 -71.20
CA PRO A 203 9.98 15.08 -71.90
C PRO A 203 9.81 13.65 -71.35
N GLU A 204 8.62 13.04 -71.42
CA GLU A 204 8.34 11.61 -71.16
C GLU A 204 9.53 10.80 -70.58
N THR A 205 9.89 11.06 -69.31
CA THR A 205 10.92 10.24 -68.66
C THR A 205 10.27 8.90 -68.44
N GLU A 206 10.78 7.88 -69.12
CA GLU A 206 10.29 6.51 -69.00
C GLU A 206 10.11 6.18 -67.53
N LYS A 207 8.87 5.84 -67.15
CA LYS A 207 8.52 5.47 -65.78
C LYS A 207 9.19 4.15 -65.45
N THR A 208 10.44 4.25 -65.02
CA THR A 208 11.28 3.14 -64.60
C THR A 208 11.33 3.12 -63.07
N TRP A 209 11.71 1.98 -62.50
CA TRP A 209 11.78 1.82 -61.06
C TRP A 209 12.67 2.86 -60.38
N GLU A 210 13.84 3.15 -60.95
CA GLU A 210 14.78 4.14 -60.40
C GLU A 210 14.14 5.53 -60.30
N THR A 211 13.41 5.95 -61.34
CA THR A 211 12.75 7.27 -61.34
C THR A 211 11.57 7.37 -60.36
N GLU A 212 10.82 6.30 -60.14
CA GLU A 212 9.68 6.33 -59.21
C GLU A 212 10.13 6.13 -57.75
N VAL A 213 11.26 5.45 -57.49
CA VAL A 213 11.88 5.38 -56.15
C VAL A 213 12.34 6.74 -55.67
N ASP A 214 12.97 7.53 -56.55
CA ASP A 214 13.41 8.88 -56.21
C ASP A 214 12.22 9.79 -55.87
N ARG A 215 11.10 9.63 -56.59
CA ARG A 215 9.84 10.34 -56.31
C ARG A 215 9.21 9.90 -54.99
N TYR A 216 9.26 8.61 -54.66
CA TYR A 216 8.77 8.11 -53.37
C TYR A 216 9.62 8.65 -52.20
N ASN A 217 10.96 8.66 -52.35
CA ASN A 217 11.87 9.21 -51.34
C ASN A 217 11.72 10.72 -51.16
N ALA A 218 11.35 11.44 -52.22
CA ALA A 218 11.02 12.87 -52.18
C ALA A 218 9.63 13.16 -51.59
N GLY A 219 8.79 12.14 -51.39
CA GLY A 219 7.41 12.29 -50.92
C GLY A 219 6.42 12.73 -52.01
N ASP A 220 6.80 12.67 -53.29
CA ASP A 220 5.99 13.09 -54.43
C ASP A 220 4.93 12.06 -54.86
N ILE A 221 5.10 10.79 -54.46
CA ILE A 221 4.16 9.70 -54.72
C ILE A 221 3.98 8.83 -53.47
N THR A 222 2.84 8.15 -53.39
CA THR A 222 2.53 7.20 -52.31
C THR A 222 3.08 5.79 -52.61
N TRP A 223 3.16 4.93 -51.60
CA TRP A 223 3.57 3.53 -51.78
C TRP A 223 2.67 2.79 -52.80
N GLU A 224 1.37 3.08 -52.80
CA GLU A 224 0.39 2.47 -53.73
C GLU A 224 0.70 2.81 -55.20
N GLU A 225 1.32 3.96 -55.46
CA GLU A 225 1.74 4.39 -56.80
C GLU A 225 3.09 3.81 -57.21
N MET A 226 3.96 3.50 -56.24
CA MET A 226 5.31 2.94 -56.43
C MET A 226 5.31 1.40 -56.57
N GLU A 227 4.42 0.71 -55.85
CA GLU A 227 4.36 -0.76 -55.75
C GLU A 227 4.38 -1.51 -57.11
N PRO A 228 3.66 -1.08 -58.17
CA PRO A 228 3.71 -1.76 -59.46
C PRO A 228 5.09 -1.74 -60.12
N PHE A 229 5.87 -0.68 -59.89
CA PHE A 229 7.22 -0.53 -60.45
C PHE A 229 8.23 -1.38 -59.69
N GLN A 230 8.09 -1.51 -58.36
CA GLN A 230 8.89 -2.44 -57.56
C GLN A 230 8.67 -3.89 -58.01
N ILE A 231 7.41 -4.29 -58.21
CA ILE A 231 7.06 -5.64 -58.66
C ILE A 231 7.63 -5.93 -60.05
N ALA A 232 7.59 -4.96 -60.97
CA ALA A 232 8.13 -5.11 -62.31
C ALA A 232 9.67 -5.24 -62.30
N HIS A 233 10.35 -4.40 -61.53
CA HIS A 233 11.81 -4.43 -61.37
C HIS A 233 12.30 -5.71 -60.67
N ASP A 234 11.62 -6.14 -59.61
CA ASP A 234 11.93 -7.41 -58.94
C ASP A 234 11.78 -8.61 -59.87
N LYS A 235 10.84 -8.55 -60.82
CA LYS A 235 10.64 -9.58 -61.84
C LYS A 235 11.73 -9.55 -62.91
N GLU A 236 12.25 -8.36 -63.25
CA GLU A 236 13.32 -8.16 -64.23
C GLU A 236 14.70 -8.56 -63.69
N ILE A 237 14.96 -8.32 -62.40
CA ILE A 237 16.23 -8.69 -61.72
C ILE A 237 16.23 -10.15 -61.24
N GLY A 238 15.14 -10.89 -61.41
CA GLY A 238 15.09 -12.32 -61.08
C GLY A 238 14.81 -12.64 -59.61
N GLY A 239 13.97 -11.81 -58.96
CA GLY A 239 13.01 -12.19 -57.92
C GLY A 239 13.52 -13.04 -56.75
N ARG A 240 14.03 -12.36 -55.72
CA ARG A 240 13.70 -12.65 -54.30
C ARG A 240 13.56 -11.28 -53.62
N GLY A 241 12.35 -10.73 -53.54
CA GLY A 241 11.41 -11.12 -52.50
C GLY A 241 11.94 -10.71 -51.12
N MET A 242 11.81 -9.44 -50.75
CA MET A 242 11.84 -8.99 -49.36
C MET A 242 10.43 -8.58 -48.95
N ARG A 243 9.69 -9.56 -48.43
CA ARG A 243 8.64 -9.29 -47.44
C ARG A 243 9.33 -8.91 -46.13
N GLY A 244 8.92 -7.78 -45.57
CA GLY A 244 9.23 -7.32 -44.23
C GLY A 244 8.39 -6.10 -43.94
#